data_AF-A0A1M7F8Y4-F1
#
_entry.id   AF-A0A1M7F8Y4-F1
#
_cell.length_a   1.000
_cell.length_b   1.000
_cell.length_c   1.000
_cell.angle_alpha   90.00
_cell.angle_beta   90.00
_cell.angle_gamma   90.00
#
_symmetry.space_group_name_H-M   'P 1'
#
loop_
_entity.id
_entity.type
_entity.pdbx_description
1 polymer ?
#
loop_
_entity_poly.entity_id
_entity_poly.type
_entity_poly.pdbx_seq_one_letter_code
_entity_poly.pdbx_strand_id
1 'polypeptide(L)'
;MGKSRGGLSTKIHAAVDALGNPVRLVLTPGQASEYGAAPALLDGFSPQAVLGDKGYDSTALRDIIQAVGAEPVIPPKKNRLAHIEVDWHCYKDRNLVERFFQKIKQFRRLSTRYERLARNYQSLLCLVSAVIWLA
;
A
#
# COMPACT_ATOMS: atom_id res chain seq x y z
N MET A 1 -15.16 -20.42 17.51
CA MET A 1 -15.59 -19.06 17.13
C MET A 1 -14.44 -18.10 17.42
N GLY A 2 -14.08 -17.28 16.43
CA GLY A 2 -13.12 -16.18 16.59
C GLY A 2 -13.29 -15.12 15.51
N LYS A 3 -14.53 -14.89 15.07
CA LYS A 3 -14.89 -13.70 14.29
C LYS A 3 -14.88 -12.53 15.26
N SER A 4 -13.98 -11.58 15.08
CA SER A 4 -14.28 -10.20 15.47
C SER A 4 -15.53 -9.80 14.68
N ARG A 5 -16.53 -9.19 15.34
CA ARG A 5 -17.87 -8.93 14.80
C ARG A 5 -17.88 -7.94 13.60
N GLY A 6 -16.73 -7.54 13.04
CA GLY A 6 -16.62 -6.47 12.03
C GLY A 6 -15.51 -6.59 10.95
N GLY A 7 -15.06 -7.80 10.58
CA GLY A 7 -14.14 -7.99 9.43
C GLY A 7 -12.66 -8.21 9.77
N LEU A 8 -11.78 -8.16 8.75
CA LEU A 8 -10.33 -8.42 8.86
C LEU A 8 -9.69 -7.53 9.94
N SER A 9 -9.06 -8.14 10.95
CA SER A 9 -8.50 -7.44 12.11
C SER A 9 -7.28 -6.55 11.82
N THR A 10 -6.62 -6.75 10.68
CA THR A 10 -5.47 -5.94 10.23
C THR A 10 -5.49 -5.69 8.72
N LYS A 11 -4.98 -4.55 8.27
CA LYS A 11 -4.76 -4.19 6.85
C LYS A 11 -3.28 -4.29 6.52
N ILE A 12 -2.98 -4.70 5.28
CA ILE A 12 -1.62 -4.65 4.71
C ILE A 12 -1.56 -3.42 3.81
N HIS A 13 -0.60 -2.55 4.07
CA HIS A 13 -0.20 -1.47 3.18
C HIS A 13 1.16 -1.83 2.58
N ALA A 14 1.31 -1.63 1.28
CA ALA A 14 2.53 -1.97 0.55
C ALA A 14 2.97 -0.81 -0.34
N ALA A 15 4.27 -0.53 -0.34
CA ALA A 15 4.94 0.24 -1.37
C ALA A 15 5.74 -0.72 -2.24
N VAL A 16 5.66 -0.54 -3.56
CA VAL A 16 6.44 -1.30 -4.55
C VAL A 16 7.26 -0.34 -5.40
N ASP A 17 8.42 -0.79 -5.87
CA ASP A 17 9.23 -0.04 -6.83
C ASP A 17 8.64 -0.09 -8.25
N ALA A 18 9.30 0.59 -9.19
CA ALA A 18 8.92 0.63 -10.60
C ALA A 18 9.03 -0.73 -11.33
N LEU A 19 9.62 -1.75 -10.69
CA LEU A 19 9.71 -3.12 -11.21
C LEU A 19 8.66 -4.04 -10.56
N GLY A 20 7.88 -3.52 -9.60
CA GLY A 20 6.87 -4.27 -8.86
C GLY A 20 7.43 -5.07 -7.68
N ASN A 21 8.65 -4.78 -7.23
CA ASN A 21 9.23 -5.39 -6.04
C ASN A 21 8.77 -4.66 -4.78
N PRO A 22 8.38 -5.39 -3.72
CA PRO A 22 7.95 -4.77 -2.47
C PRO A 22 9.12 -4.13 -1.71
N VAL A 23 9.06 -2.81 -1.51
CA VAL A 23 10.10 -2.05 -0.78
C VAL A 23 9.70 -1.71 0.65
N ARG A 24 8.40 -1.68 0.95
CA ARG A 24 7.91 -1.47 2.33
C ARG A 24 6.55 -2.11 2.56
N LEU A 25 6.37 -2.69 3.75
CA LEU A 25 5.15 -3.36 4.18
C LEU A 25 4.77 -2.89 5.58
N VAL A 26 3.61 -2.28 5.71
CA VAL A 26 3.08 -1.77 6.99
C VAL A 26 1.79 -2.50 7.32
N LEU A 27 1.71 -3.05 8.52
CA LEU A 27 0.48 -3.60 9.07
C LEU A 27 -0.19 -2.59 9.99
N THR A 28 -1.49 -2.38 9.79
CA THR A 28 -2.31 -1.53 10.64
C THR A 28 -3.55 -2.29 11.12
N PRO A 29 -4.24 -1.85 12.18
CA PRO A 29 -5.55 -2.39 12.54
C PRO A 29 -6.57 -2.27 11.39
N GLY A 30 -7.55 -3.17 11.34
CA GLY A 30 -8.56 -3.21 10.27
C GLY A 30 -9.36 -1.90 10.08
N GLN A 31 -9.50 -1.10 11.14
CA GLN A 31 -10.20 0.18 11.13
C GLN A 31 -9.28 1.38 10.82
N ALA A 32 -7.98 1.15 10.64
CA ALA A 32 -7.05 2.23 10.32
C ALA A 32 -7.37 2.83 8.95
N SER A 33 -7.23 4.15 8.86
CA SER A 33 -7.37 4.87 7.60
C SER A 33 -6.15 4.63 6.70
N GLU A 34 -6.39 4.63 5.40
CA GLU A 34 -5.33 4.54 4.40
C GLU A 34 -4.35 5.73 4.51
N TYR A 35 -4.87 6.93 4.85
CA TYR A 35 -4.06 8.14 5.02
C TYR A 35 -3.01 8.02 6.13
N GLY A 36 -3.36 7.39 7.25
CA GLY A 36 -2.44 7.27 8.38
C GLY A 36 -1.23 6.39 8.09
N ALA A 37 -1.36 5.42 7.17
CA ALA A 37 -0.28 4.52 6.81
C ALA A 37 0.66 5.09 5.74
N ALA A 38 0.18 6.01 4.90
CA ALA A 38 0.92 6.49 3.74
C ALA A 38 2.25 7.20 4.07
N PRO A 39 2.34 8.07 5.11
CA PRO A 39 3.63 8.65 5.49
C PRO A 39 4.67 7.59 5.85
N ALA A 40 4.26 6.57 6.62
CA ALA A 40 5.13 5.46 6.99
C ALA A 40 5.55 4.62 5.78
N LEU A 41 4.75 4.57 4.70
CA LEU A 41 5.14 3.89 3.46
C LEU A 41 6.21 4.65 2.67
N LEU A 42 6.22 5.98 2.75
CA LEU A 42 7.08 6.86 1.95
C LEU A 42 8.37 7.29 2.68
N ASP A 43 8.38 7.23 4.01
CA ASP A 43 9.47 7.74 4.84
C ASP A 43 10.87 7.22 4.41
N GLY A 44 11.82 8.13 4.17
CA GLY A 44 13.18 7.79 3.73
C GLY A 44 13.33 7.37 2.26
N PHE A 45 12.27 7.42 1.44
CA PHE A 45 12.38 7.24 -0.01
C PHE A 45 12.41 8.60 -0.74
N SER A 46 13.12 8.64 -1.88
CA SER A 46 13.16 9.79 -2.79
C SER A 46 12.72 9.38 -4.21
N PRO A 47 11.44 9.02 -4.40
CA PRO A 47 10.93 8.61 -5.70
C PRO A 47 10.73 9.82 -6.63
N GLN A 48 10.66 9.59 -7.94
CA GLN A 48 10.26 10.63 -8.91
C GLN A 48 8.75 10.87 -8.90
N ALA A 49 7.96 9.80 -8.68
CA ALA A 49 6.51 9.85 -8.61
C ALA A 49 5.97 8.84 -7.61
N VAL A 50 4.84 9.16 -6.98
CA VAL A 50 4.13 8.27 -6.07
C VAL A 50 2.74 7.99 -6.63
N LEU A 51 2.52 6.73 -6.98
CA LEU A 51 1.25 6.25 -7.51
C LEU A 51 0.42 5.67 -6.38
N GLY A 52 -0.81 6.12 -6.25
CA GLY A 52 -1.70 5.69 -5.19
C GLY A 52 -3.12 5.51 -5.69
N ASP A 53 -3.83 4.58 -5.05
CA ASP A 53 -5.26 4.42 -5.30
C ASP A 53 -6.02 5.70 -4.88
N LYS A 54 -7.20 5.92 -5.46
CA LYS A 54 -8.09 7.04 -5.16
C LYS A 54 -8.41 7.16 -3.67
N GLY A 55 -8.38 6.05 -2.93
CA GLY A 55 -8.51 6.03 -1.48
C GLY A 55 -7.44 6.85 -0.75
N TYR A 56 -6.25 7.02 -1.32
CA TYR A 56 -5.15 7.81 -0.76
C TYR A 56 -5.24 9.31 -1.06
N ASP A 57 -6.26 9.78 -1.79
CA ASP A 57 -6.40 11.19 -2.09
C ASP A 57 -6.70 12.03 -0.82
N SER A 58 -5.67 12.69 -0.31
CA SER A 58 -5.73 13.72 0.74
C SER A 58 -4.73 14.83 0.44
N THR A 59 -5.03 16.06 0.89
CA THR A 59 -4.10 17.19 0.73
C THR A 59 -2.80 16.91 1.47
N ALA A 60 -2.89 16.49 2.74
CA ALA A 60 -1.71 16.17 3.55
C ALA A 60 -0.78 15.14 2.90
N LEU A 61 -1.30 14.08 2.26
CA LEU A 61 -0.44 13.11 1.59
C LEU A 61 0.22 13.70 0.34
N ARG A 62 -0.51 14.49 -0.45
CA ARG A 62 0.08 15.17 -1.62
C ARG A 62 1.18 16.12 -1.19
N ASP A 63 0.98 16.88 -0.11
CA ASP A 63 1.99 17.79 0.44
C ASP A 63 3.24 17.03 0.88
N ILE A 64 3.09 15.86 1.51
CA ILE A 64 4.21 14.99 1.88
C ILE A 64 4.97 14.49 0.65
N ILE A 65 4.25 14.05 -0.39
CA ILE A 65 4.85 13.57 -1.64
C ILE A 65 5.62 14.71 -2.34
N GLN A 66 5.05 15.90 -2.39
CA GLN A 66 5.69 17.08 -2.97
C GLN A 66 6.89 17.56 -2.15
N ALA A 67 6.83 17.49 -0.81
CA ALA A 67 7.92 17.87 0.08
C ALA A 67 9.18 17.02 -0.11
N VAL A 68 9.03 15.76 -0.56
CA VAL A 68 10.16 14.89 -0.93
C VAL A 68 10.57 15.01 -2.41
N GLY A 69 9.99 15.98 -3.15
CA GLY A 69 10.31 16.26 -4.55
C GLY A 69 9.68 15.29 -5.55
N ALA A 70 8.67 14.53 -5.15
CA ALA A 70 8.00 13.55 -6.00
C ALA A 70 6.66 14.07 -6.54
N GLU A 71 6.23 13.53 -7.69
CA GLU A 71 4.94 13.84 -8.30
C GLU A 71 3.80 12.95 -7.73
N PRO A 72 2.70 13.51 -7.19
CA PRO A 72 1.58 12.73 -6.68
C PRO A 72 0.62 12.27 -7.79
N VAL A 73 0.85 11.08 -8.33
CA VAL A 73 -0.02 10.43 -9.34
C VAL A 73 -1.15 9.66 -8.65
N ILE A 74 -2.09 10.42 -8.07
CA ILE A 74 -3.24 9.89 -7.32
C ILE A 74 -4.52 10.47 -7.92
N PRO A 75 -5.49 9.64 -8.35
CA PRO A 75 -6.78 10.14 -8.83
C PRO A 75 -7.56 10.89 -7.74
N PRO A 76 -8.13 12.07 -8.04
CA PRO A 76 -8.89 12.82 -7.06
C PRO A 76 -10.21 12.12 -6.69
N LYS A 77 -10.61 12.25 -5.42
CA LYS A 77 -11.94 11.87 -4.95
C LYS A 77 -13.03 12.67 -5.64
N LYS A 78 -14.22 12.06 -5.77
CA LYS A 78 -15.38 12.70 -6.42
C LYS A 78 -15.81 14.00 -5.72
N ASN A 79 -15.55 14.11 -4.42
CA ASN A 79 -15.91 15.27 -3.60
C ASN A 79 -14.76 16.28 -3.44
N ARG A 80 -13.63 16.10 -4.13
CA ARG A 80 -12.55 17.10 -4.12
C ARG A 80 -12.99 18.28 -5.00
N LEU A 81 -12.99 19.48 -4.41
CA LEU A 81 -13.36 20.72 -5.09
C LEU A 81 -12.25 21.23 -6.02
N ALA A 82 -10.99 21.04 -5.64
CA ALA A 82 -9.84 21.42 -6.45
C ALA A 82 -9.71 20.50 -7.67
N HIS A 83 -9.61 21.09 -8.86
CA HIS A 83 -9.24 20.36 -10.06
C HIS A 83 -7.77 19.93 -9.96
N ILE A 84 -7.51 18.65 -10.18
CA ILE A 84 -6.16 18.07 -10.19
C ILE A 84 -6.03 17.29 -11.48
N GLU A 85 -5.06 17.68 -12.31
CA GLU A 85 -4.66 16.91 -13.47
C GLU A 85 -3.90 15.66 -13.02
N VAL A 86 -4.17 14.52 -13.65
CA VAL A 86 -3.57 13.24 -13.31
C VAL A 86 -2.96 12.65 -14.57
N ASP A 87 -1.69 12.29 -14.50
CA ASP A 87 -1.07 11.49 -15.54
C ASP A 87 -1.65 10.06 -15.53
N TRP A 88 -2.67 9.85 -16.35
CA TRP A 88 -3.33 8.55 -16.52
C TRP A 88 -2.44 7.52 -17.21
N HIS A 89 -1.39 7.93 -17.92
CA HIS A 89 -0.44 6.99 -18.49
C HIS A 89 0.42 6.39 -17.39
N CYS A 90 1.04 7.23 -16.57
CA CYS A 90 1.81 6.80 -15.40
C CYS A 90 0.93 6.02 -14.41
N TYR A 91 -0.30 6.47 -14.15
CA TYR A 91 -1.21 5.80 -13.21
C TYR A 91 -1.46 4.30 -13.52
N LYS A 92 -1.31 3.86 -14.78
CA LYS A 92 -1.46 2.44 -15.15
C LYS A 92 -0.44 1.55 -14.45
N ASP A 93 0.73 2.07 -14.10
CA ASP A 93 1.78 1.32 -13.42
C ASP A 93 1.41 0.95 -11.97
N ARG A 94 0.32 1.52 -11.41
CA ARG A 94 -0.27 1.04 -10.15
C ARG A 94 -0.63 -0.46 -10.21
N ASN A 95 -0.86 -1.01 -11.40
CA ASN A 95 -1.05 -2.46 -11.60
C ASN A 95 0.11 -3.31 -11.03
N LEU A 96 1.32 -2.76 -10.90
CA LEU A 96 2.44 -3.44 -10.23
C LEU A 96 2.12 -3.77 -8.76
N VAL A 97 1.49 -2.84 -8.03
CA VAL A 97 1.01 -3.07 -6.66
C VAL A 97 -0.04 -4.17 -6.65
N GLU A 98 -0.97 -4.17 -7.61
CA GLU A 98 -2.03 -5.18 -7.69
C GLU A 98 -1.46 -6.58 -7.98
N ARG A 99 -0.51 -6.68 -8.90
CA ARG A 99 0.23 -7.91 -9.20
C ARG A 99 0.96 -8.42 -7.96
N PHE A 100 1.61 -7.54 -7.19
CA PHE A 100 2.23 -7.92 -5.92
C PHE A 100 1.23 -8.53 -4.94
N PHE A 101 0.08 -7.88 -4.72
CA PHE A 101 -0.97 -8.44 -3.86
C PHE A 101 -1.56 -9.75 -4.41
N GLN A 102 -1.66 -9.91 -5.73
CA GLN A 102 -2.06 -11.17 -6.35
C GLN A 102 -1.05 -12.28 -6.05
N LYS A 103 0.26 -12.02 -6.17
CA LYS A 103 1.32 -12.98 -5.82
C LYS A 103 1.24 -13.36 -4.34
N ILE A 104 1.10 -12.40 -3.44
CA ILE A 104 0.95 -12.69 -1.99
C ILE A 104 -0.26 -13.60 -1.73
N LYS A 105 -1.38 -13.39 -2.42
CA LYS A 105 -2.60 -14.19 -2.21
C LYS A 105 -2.43 -15.67 -2.55
N GLN A 106 -1.45 -16.03 -3.38
CA GLN A 106 -1.12 -17.43 -3.70
C GLN A 106 -0.56 -18.20 -2.48
N PHE A 107 0.02 -17.48 -1.50
CA PHE A 107 0.54 -18.08 -0.27
C PHE A 107 -0.58 -18.32 0.73
N ARG A 108 -1.18 -19.52 0.68
CA ARG A 108 -2.36 -19.91 1.48
C ARG A 108 -2.25 -19.56 2.97
N ARG A 109 -1.08 -19.79 3.60
CA ARG A 109 -0.87 -19.50 5.03
C ARG A 109 -1.05 -18.02 5.37
N LEU A 110 -0.63 -17.13 4.46
CA LEU A 110 -0.75 -15.69 4.61
C LEU A 110 -2.20 -15.23 4.32
N SER A 111 -2.81 -15.75 3.27
CA SER A 111 -4.20 -15.45 2.90
C SER A 111 -5.20 -15.90 3.97
N THR A 112 -5.00 -17.08 4.54
CA THR A 112 -5.86 -17.65 5.60
C THR A 112 -5.60 -17.03 6.98
N ARG A 113 -4.48 -16.33 7.16
CA ARG A 113 -4.07 -15.69 8.43
C ARG A 113 -4.01 -16.66 9.62
N TYR A 114 -3.21 -17.72 9.50
CA TYR A 114 -2.99 -18.65 10.62
C TYR A 114 -2.25 -18.00 11.80
N GLU A 115 -1.49 -16.93 11.55
CA GLU A 115 -0.71 -16.25 12.58
C GLU A 115 -1.60 -15.42 13.51
N ARG A 116 -1.64 -15.77 14.80
CA ARG A 116 -2.44 -15.07 15.82
C ARG A 116 -1.87 -13.72 16.23
N LEU A 117 -0.55 -13.57 16.19
CA LEU A 117 0.15 -12.36 16.60
C LEU A 117 0.54 -11.52 15.39
N ALA A 118 0.37 -10.20 15.48
CA ALA A 118 0.73 -9.26 14.41
C ALA A 118 2.21 -9.37 14.01
N ARG A 119 3.12 -9.57 14.98
CA ARG A 119 4.56 -9.76 14.71
C ARG A 119 4.86 -11.00 13.86
N ASN A 120 4.15 -12.11 14.11
CA ASN A 120 4.33 -13.35 13.36
C ASN A 120 3.76 -13.18 11.95
N TYR A 121 2.61 -12.51 11.83
CA TYR A 121 2.01 -12.21 10.54
C TYR A 121 2.92 -11.29 9.70
N GLN A 122 3.50 -10.25 10.30
CA GLN A 122 4.48 -9.38 9.65
C GLN A 122 5.70 -10.19 9.19
N SER A 123 6.23 -11.06 10.05
CA SER A 123 7.41 -11.88 9.73
C SER A 123 7.14 -12.80 8.52
N LEU A 124 5.98 -13.46 8.49
CA LEU A 124 5.57 -14.27 7.35
C LEU A 124 5.37 -13.43 6.08
N LEU A 125 4.77 -12.24 6.21
CA LEU A 125 4.58 -11.31 5.09
C LEU A 125 5.93 -10.85 4.51
N CYS A 126 6.91 -10.53 5.36
CA CYS A 126 8.27 -10.20 4.92
C CYS A 126 8.94 -11.39 4.22
N LEU A 127 8.82 -12.61 4.77
CA LEU A 127 9.37 -13.82 4.16
C LEU A 127 8.79 -14.08 2.76
N VAL A 128 7.46 -14.05 2.63
CA VAL A 128 6.76 -14.20 1.34
C VAL A 128 7.19 -13.12 0.34
N SER A 129 7.33 -11.88 0.82
CA SER A 129 7.74 -10.76 -0.03
C SER A 129 9.18 -10.91 -0.54
N ALA A 130 10.08 -11.43 0.29
CA ALA A 130 11.45 -11.77 -0.13
C ALA A 130 11.47 -12.89 -1.18
N VAL A 131 10.65 -13.94 -1.00
CA VAL A 131 10.50 -15.01 -2.01
C VAL A 131 9.96 -14.47 -3.32
N ILE A 132 8.96 -13.56 -3.28
CA ILE A 132 8.40 -12.92 -4.49
C ILE A 132 9.45 -12.07 -5.21
N TRP A 133 10.35 -11.41 -4.48
CA TRP A 133 11.43 -10.62 -5.07
C TRP A 133 12.48 -11.51 -5.75
N LEU A 134 12.86 -12.62 -5.12
CA LEU A 134 13.92 -13.51 -5.63
C LEU A 134 13.48 -14.44 -6.77
N ALA A 135 12.19 -14.47 -7.12
CA ALA A 135 11.62 -15.34 -8.13
C ALA A 135 11.60 -14.71 -9.53
#